data_AF-A0A1G2MBX3-F1
#
_entry.id   AF-A0A1G2MBX3-F1
#
_cell.length_a   1.000
_cell.length_b   1.000
_cell.length_c   1.000
_cell.angle_alpha   90.00
_cell.angle_beta   90.00
_cell.angle_gamma   90.00
#
_symmetry.space_group_name_H-M   'P 1'
#
loop_
_entity.id
_entity.type
_entity.pdbx_description
1 polymer ?
#
loop_
_entity_poly.entity_id
_entity_poly.type
_entity_poly.pdbx_seq_one_letter_code
_entity_poly.pdbx_strand_id
1 'polypeptide(L)'
;MIARTPAFLMANLGSDISQLFSHLERGESELAASAARRARGIMAELLRHKELQGRTGEIEVLQHIVSDALLEKPLLRVTKGELDAYFMPFSMRVLGEGI
;
A
#
# COMPACT_ATOMS: atom_id res chain seq x y z
N MET A 1 -1.20 15.63 19.91
CA MET A 1 -1.08 14.53 18.92
C MET A 1 0.16 14.80 18.09
N ILE A 2 1.14 13.91 18.09
CA ILE A 2 2.28 13.99 17.17
C ILE A 2 1.73 13.63 15.80
N ALA A 3 1.74 14.56 14.84
CA ALA A 3 1.33 14.27 13.48
C ALA A 3 2.29 13.23 12.90
N ARG A 4 1.76 12.12 12.39
CA ARG A 4 2.56 11.10 11.71
C ARG A 4 3.07 11.71 10.41
N THR A 5 4.38 11.72 10.21
CA THR A 5 4.96 12.19 8.95
C THR A 5 4.57 11.25 7.79
N PRO A 6 4.51 11.72 6.54
CA PRO A 6 4.28 10.85 5.39
C PRO A 6 5.25 9.68 5.32
N ALA A 7 6.52 9.89 5.69
CA ALA A 7 7.53 8.83 5.73
C ALA A 7 7.17 7.72 6.74
N PHE A 8 6.68 8.08 7.93
CA PHE A 8 6.23 7.10 8.93
C PHE A 8 5.00 6.31 8.44
N LEU A 9 4.04 7.00 7.84
CA LEU A 9 2.88 6.35 7.23
C LEU A 9 3.29 5.41 6.09
N MET A 10 4.23 5.83 5.25
CA MET A 10 4.74 5.04 4.14
C MET A 10 5.47 3.76 4.59
N ALA A 11 6.27 3.84 5.65
CA ALA A 11 6.94 2.67 6.23
C ALA A 11 5.92 1.64 6.74
N ASN A 12 4.87 2.10 7.45
CA ASN A 12 3.81 1.22 7.93
C ASN A 12 3.00 0.62 6.76
N LEU A 13 2.75 1.41 5.72
CA LEU A 13 2.07 0.96 4.52
C LEU A 13 2.83 -0.20 3.86
N GLY A 14 4.17 -0.09 3.75
CA GLY A 14 5.01 -1.14 3.19
C GLY A 14 4.93 -2.43 4.00
N SER A 15 4.95 -2.33 5.33
CA SER A 15 4.79 -3.49 6.22
C SER A 15 3.43 -4.20 6.02
N ASP A 16 2.33 -3.45 6.04
CA ASP A 16 0.98 -4.02 5.88
C ASP A 16 0.76 -4.62 4.48
N ILE A 17 1.37 -4.03 3.46
CA ILE A 17 1.31 -4.55 2.09
C ILE A 17 2.12 -5.85 1.96
N SER A 18 3.33 -5.90 2.49
CA SER A 18 4.14 -7.13 2.48
C SER A 18 3.42 -8.26 3.23
N GLN A 19 2.77 -7.94 4.36
CA GLN A 19 1.95 -8.89 5.10
C GLN A 19 0.74 -9.36 4.30
N LEU A 20 -0.01 -8.47 3.64
CA LEU A 20 -1.15 -8.82 2.80
C LEU A 20 -0.76 -9.91 1.79
N PHE A 21 0.30 -9.70 1.03
CA PHE A 21 0.70 -10.63 -0.01
C PHE A 21 1.29 -11.91 0.57
N SER A 22 2.00 -11.85 1.70
CA SER A 22 2.45 -13.05 2.40
C SER A 22 1.28 -13.90 2.92
N HIS A 23 0.18 -13.29 3.36
CA HIS A 23 -1.01 -14.00 3.81
C HIS A 23 -1.79 -14.61 2.63
N LEU A 24 -1.87 -13.89 1.50
CA LEU A 24 -2.47 -14.40 0.27
C LEU A 24 -1.74 -15.64 -0.26
N GLU A 25 -0.40 -15.61 -0.27
CA GLU A 25 0.44 -16.76 -0.65
C GLU A 25 0.20 -18.01 0.22
N ARG A 26 -0.18 -17.81 1.49
CA ARG A 26 -0.45 -18.87 2.46
C ARG A 26 -1.92 -19.29 2.53
N GLY A 27 -2.80 -18.64 1.77
CA GLY A 27 -4.26 -18.88 1.84
C GLY A 27 -4.92 -18.35 3.12
N GLU A 28 -4.23 -17.49 3.89
CA GLU A 28 -4.68 -16.96 5.18
C GLU A 28 -5.64 -15.76 4.98
N SER A 29 -6.82 -16.05 4.42
CA SER A 29 -7.76 -15.04 3.90
C SER A 29 -8.19 -13.98 4.93
N GLU A 30 -8.41 -14.35 6.18
CA GLU A 30 -8.77 -13.40 7.24
C GLU A 30 -7.63 -12.44 7.60
N LEU A 31 -6.40 -12.96 7.64
CA LEU A 31 -5.21 -12.16 7.92
C LEU A 31 -4.89 -11.24 6.74
N ALA A 32 -5.06 -11.72 5.50
CA ALA A 32 -4.98 -10.91 4.29
C ALA A 32 -5.99 -9.75 4.33
N ALA A 33 -7.27 -10.04 4.64
CA ALA A 33 -8.31 -9.02 4.75
C ALA A 33 -8.01 -7.99 5.86
N SER A 34 -7.43 -8.44 6.97
CA SER A 34 -7.00 -7.57 8.07
C SER A 34 -5.87 -6.63 7.65
N ALA A 35 -4.83 -7.17 7.00
CA ALA A 35 -3.70 -6.38 6.49
C ALA A 35 -4.14 -5.34 5.44
N ALA A 36 -4.98 -5.75 4.48
CA ALA A 36 -5.53 -4.84 3.49
C ALA A 36 -6.36 -3.70 4.11
N ARG A 37 -7.11 -3.98 5.18
CA ARG A 37 -7.88 -2.94 5.89
C ARG A 37 -6.97 -1.90 6.52
N ARG A 38 -5.87 -2.32 7.15
CA ARG A 38 -4.87 -1.40 7.72
C ARG A 38 -4.17 -0.59 6.65
N ALA A 39 -3.72 -1.23 5.57
CA ALA A 39 -3.13 -0.56 4.40
C ALA A 39 -4.07 0.50 3.82
N ARG A 40 -5.36 0.18 3.64
CA ARG A 40 -6.39 1.14 3.19
C ARG A 40 -6.55 2.32 4.15
N GLY A 41 -6.52 2.06 5.45
CA GLY A 41 -6.56 3.11 6.47
C GLY A 41 -5.37 4.07 6.36
N ILE A 42 -4.16 3.54 6.17
CA ILE A 42 -2.94 4.34 5.98
C ILE A 42 -3.00 5.13 4.67
N MET A 43 -3.43 4.51 3.56
CA MET A 43 -3.61 5.20 2.28
C MET A 43 -4.61 6.35 2.40
N ALA A 44 -5.72 6.18 3.14
CA ALA A 44 -6.66 7.26 3.41
C ALA A 44 -6.08 8.38 4.30
N GLU A 45 -5.12 8.07 5.17
CA GLU A 45 -4.37 9.09 5.93
C GLU A 45 -3.41 9.86 5.02
N LEU A 46 -2.66 9.16 4.16
CA LEU A 46 -1.75 9.75 3.17
C LEU A 46 -2.48 10.68 2.19
N LEU A 47 -3.64 10.27 1.65
CA LEU A 47 -4.44 11.09 0.73
C LEU A 47 -4.93 12.41 1.35
N ARG A 48 -5.04 12.48 2.68
CA ARG A 48 -5.45 13.69 3.41
C ARG A 48 -4.28 14.55 3.85
N HIS A 49 -3.05 14.08 3.68
CA HIS A 49 -1.86 14.80 4.12
C HIS A 49 -1.56 15.96 3.17
N LYS A 50 -1.41 17.18 3.73
CA LYS A 50 -1.22 18.41 2.93
C LYS A 50 0.00 18.35 2.02
N GLU A 51 1.09 17.72 2.47
CA GLU A 51 2.33 17.55 1.71
C GLU A 51 2.19 16.67 0.45
N LEU A 52 1.11 15.87 0.36
CA LEU A 52 0.86 14.96 -0.75
C LEU A 52 -0.27 15.46 -1.68
N GLN A 53 -0.80 16.67 -1.45
CA GLN A 53 -1.82 17.25 -2.31
C GLN A 53 -1.31 17.40 -3.75
N GLY A 54 -2.05 16.84 -4.71
CA GLY A 54 -1.68 16.82 -6.12
C GLY A 54 -0.71 15.69 -6.51
N ARG A 55 -0.27 14.85 -5.56
CA ARG A 55 0.64 13.71 -5.79
C ARG A 55 0.02 12.39 -5.35
N THR A 56 -1.28 12.21 -5.58
CA THR A 56 -2.06 11.07 -5.06
C THR A 56 -2.17 9.90 -6.02
N GLY A 57 -1.86 10.07 -7.31
CA GLY A 57 -2.08 9.05 -8.33
C GLY A 57 -1.39 7.71 -8.01
N GLU A 58 -0.17 7.76 -7.48
CA GLU A 58 0.56 6.57 -7.04
C GLU A 58 -0.17 5.82 -5.90
N ILE A 59 -0.77 6.55 -4.95
CA ILE A 59 -1.54 5.97 -3.85
C ILE A 59 -2.84 5.35 -4.38
N GLU A 60 -3.47 5.99 -5.37
CA GLU A 60 -4.69 5.49 -6.02
C GLU A 60 -4.43 4.18 -6.79
N VAL A 61 -3.30 4.09 -7.50
CA VAL A 61 -2.85 2.85 -8.16
C VAL A 61 -2.68 1.73 -7.13
N LEU A 62 -2.04 2.04 -6.00
CA LEU A 62 -1.84 1.04 -4.95
C LEU A 62 -3.16 0.59 -4.30
N GLN A 63 -4.14 1.48 -4.13
CA GLN A 63 -5.48 1.11 -3.69
C GLN A 63 -6.17 0.14 -4.63
N HIS A 64 -5.99 0.31 -5.94
CA HIS A 64 -6.52 -0.61 -6.95
C HIS A 64 -5.86 -2.00 -6.82
N ILE A 65 -4.52 -2.05 -6.70
CA ILE A 65 -3.78 -3.31 -6.50
C ILE A 65 -4.26 -4.05 -5.25
N VAL A 66 -4.33 -3.36 -4.11
CA VAL A 66 -4.78 -3.95 -2.84
C VAL A 66 -6.23 -4.45 -2.91
N SER A 67 -7.08 -3.76 -3.67
CA SER A 67 -8.48 -4.14 -3.81
C SER A 67 -8.69 -5.31 -4.77
N ASP A 68 -7.93 -5.34 -5.87
CA ASP A 68 -7.90 -6.46 -6.81
C ASP A 68 -7.37 -7.75 -6.15
N ALA A 69 -6.33 -7.63 -5.32
CA ALA A 69 -5.69 -8.76 -4.65
C ALA A 69 -6.61 -9.54 -3.70
N LEU A 70 -7.71 -8.93 -3.24
CA LEU A 70 -8.70 -9.57 -2.37
C LEU A 70 -9.90 -10.17 -3.14
N LEU A 71 -9.95 -10.02 -4.46
CA LEU A 71 -10.99 -10.65 -5.26
C LEU A 71 -10.78 -12.16 -5.30
N GLU A 72 -11.87 -12.92 -5.37
CA GLU A 72 -11.81 -14.37 -5.62
C GLU A 72 -11.06 -14.69 -6.92
N LYS A 73 -11.13 -13.77 -7.89
CA LYS A 73 -10.43 -13.84 -9.18
C LYS A 73 -9.76 -12.48 -9.49
N PRO A 74 -8.52 -12.25 -9.02
CA PRO A 74 -7.78 -11.02 -9.28
C PRO A 74 -7.51 -10.83 -10.77
N LEU A 75 -7.59 -9.58 -11.25
CA LEU A 75 -7.33 -9.20 -12.63
C LEU A 75 -5.85 -8.95 -12.89
N LEU A 76 -5.13 -8.36 -11.93
CA LEU A 76 -3.73 -7.96 -12.08
C LEU A 76 -2.76 -9.11 -11.76
N ARG A 77 -3.20 -10.13 -11.01
CA ARG A 77 -2.40 -11.30 -10.57
C ARG A 77 -0.99 -10.92 -10.08
N VAL A 78 -0.90 -9.87 -9.26
CA VAL A 78 0.35 -9.36 -8.72
C VAL A 78 0.95 -10.36 -7.73
N THR A 79 2.22 -10.69 -7.91
CA THR A 79 2.99 -11.50 -6.95
C THR A 79 3.62 -10.62 -5.87
N LYS A 80 3.98 -11.23 -4.73
CA LYS A 80 4.72 -10.52 -3.68
C LYS A 80 6.03 -9.92 -4.21
N GLY A 81 6.76 -10.66 -5.04
CA GLY A 81 8.03 -10.18 -5.62
C GLY A 81 7.87 -8.96 -6.52
N GLU A 82 6.83 -8.93 -7.37
CA GLU A 82 6.52 -7.77 -8.21
C GLU A 82 6.14 -6.55 -7.37
N LEU A 83 5.41 -6.77 -6.28
CA LEU A 83 5.00 -5.71 -5.39
C LEU A 83 6.16 -5.15 -4.56
N ASP A 84 7.03 -6.01 -4.02
CA ASP A 84 8.23 -5.59 -3.30
C ASP A 84 9.14 -4.75 -4.23
N ALA A 85 9.28 -5.17 -5.50
CA ALA A 85 10.02 -4.43 -6.52
C ALA A 85 9.34 -3.10 -6.90
N TYR A 86 8.01 -3.03 -6.87
CA TYR A 86 7.25 -1.82 -7.14
C TYR A 86 7.26 -0.82 -5.96
N PHE A 87 7.22 -1.32 -4.72
CA PHE A 87 6.93 -0.51 -3.54
C PHE A 87 8.03 0.51 -3.22
N MET A 88 9.31 0.14 -3.39
CA MET A 88 10.42 1.06 -3.13
C MET A 88 10.44 2.25 -4.11
N PRO A 89 10.39 2.06 -5.45
CA PRO A 89 10.22 3.17 -6.39
C PRO A 89 8.96 4.01 -6.10
N PHE A 90 7.85 3.36 -5.75
CA PHE A 90 6.60 4.03 -5.38
C PHE A 90 6.78 4.95 -4.16
N SER A 91 7.38 4.45 -3.07
CA SER A 91 7.54 5.21 -1.83
C SER A 91 8.42 6.44 -2.04
N MET A 92 9.49 6.32 -2.83
CA MET A 92 10.35 7.44 -3.21
C MET A 92 9.59 8.49 -4.04
N ARG A 93 8.75 8.08 -5.00
CA ARG A 93 7.93 9.00 -5.81
C ARG A 93 6.90 9.76 -4.96
N VAL A 94 6.30 9.10 -3.97
CA VAL A 94 5.34 9.75 -3.06
C VAL A 94 6.03 10.72 -2.11
N LEU A 95 7.19 10.34 -1.55
CA LEU A 95 7.95 11.19 -0.63
C LEU A 95 8.71 12.32 -1.35
N GLY A 96 8.85 12.26 -2.68
CA GLY A 96 9.65 13.22 -3.43
C GLY A 96 11.14 13.05 -3.22
N GLU A 97 11.57 11.84 -2.86
CA GLU A 97 12.98 11.46 -2.77
C GLU A 97 13.48 10.76 -4.05
N GLY A 98 12.59 10.56 -5.03
CA GLY A 98 12.91 10.02 -6.35
C GLY A 98 12.77 11.07 -7.44
N ILE A 99 13.91 11.38 -8.08
CA ILE A 99 14.18 12.36 -9.15
C ILE A 99 14.36 13.81 -8.66
#